data_AF-A0A537F3G5-F1
#
_entry.id   AF-A0A537F3G5-F1
#
_cell.length_a   1.000
_cell.length_b   1.000
_cell.length_c   1.000
_cell.angle_alpha   90.00
_cell.angle_beta   90.00
_cell.angle_gamma   90.00
#
_symmetry.space_group_name_H-M   'P 1'
#
loop_
_entity.id
_entity.type
_entity.pdbx_description
1 polymer ?
#
loop_
_entity_poly.entity_id
_entity_poly.type
_entity_poly.pdbx_seq_one_letter_code
_entity_poly.pdbx_strand_id
1 'polypeptide(L)'
;MEGQKFKARFSTRLPNGDFLGITVWPGKSDPNAEVLTVQVRRQTGQDWETVGKLAVYRTSDGRFSLLPERTQATGPPKAEPIAQ
;
A
#
# COMPACT_ATOMS: atom_id res chain seq x y z
N MET A 1 0.34 0.06 -20.70
CA MET A 1 0.91 0.34 -19.37
C MET A 1 0.86 -0.95 -18.57
N GLU A 2 1.92 -1.74 -18.60
CA GLU A 2 2.02 -2.91 -17.72
C GLU A 2 2.03 -2.40 -16.28
N GLY A 3 0.95 -2.69 -15.55
CA GLY A 3 0.86 -2.33 -14.13
C GLY A 3 2.04 -2.94 -13.40
N GLN A 4 2.77 -2.14 -12.62
CA GLN A 4 3.94 -2.57 -11.88
C GLN A 4 3.59 -3.83 -11.05
N LYS A 5 4.11 -4.99 -11.49
CA LYS A 5 3.83 -6.28 -10.85
C LYS A 5 4.62 -6.33 -9.54
N PHE A 6 3.93 -6.58 -8.43
CA PHE A 6 4.57 -6.79 -7.13
C PHE A 6 5.48 -8.02 -7.18
N LYS A 7 6.59 -8.01 -6.43
CA LYS A 7 7.50 -9.15 -6.26
C LYS A 7 6.85 -10.26 -5.44
N ALA A 8 6.09 -9.88 -4.41
CA ALA A 8 5.34 -10.81 -3.57
C ALA A 8 4.14 -10.10 -2.91
N ARG A 9 3.11 -10.87 -2.57
CA ARG A 9 1.94 -10.39 -1.84
C ARG A 9 1.38 -11.49 -0.96
N PHE A 10 1.12 -11.15 0.30
CA PHE A 10 0.55 -12.04 1.30
C PHE A 10 -0.55 -11.31 2.06
N SER A 11 -1.52 -12.07 2.54
CA SER A 11 -2.56 -11.53 3.40
C SER A 11 -3.13 -12.59 4.33
N THR A 12 -3.61 -12.14 5.49
CA THR A 12 -4.28 -13.00 6.46
C THR A 12 -5.35 -12.21 7.21
N ARG A 13 -6.38 -12.92 7.66
CA ARG A 13 -7.41 -12.36 8.53
C ARG A 13 -6.92 -12.36 9.97
N LEU A 14 -7.10 -11.23 10.66
CA LEU A 14 -6.78 -11.09 12.07
C LEU A 14 -7.98 -11.54 12.94
N PRO A 15 -7.76 -11.95 14.22
CA PRO A 15 -8.83 -12.39 15.11
C PRO A 15 -9.95 -11.37 15.34
N ASN A 16 -9.64 -10.09 15.23
CA ASN A 16 -10.60 -8.99 15.35
C ASN A 16 -11.42 -8.74 14.06
N GLY A 17 -11.24 -9.57 13.03
CA GLY A 17 -11.93 -9.46 11.75
C GLY A 17 -11.24 -8.57 10.72
N ASP A 18 -10.24 -7.79 11.11
CA ASP A 18 -9.43 -6.97 10.19
C ASP A 18 -8.58 -7.87 9.27
N PHE A 19 -8.02 -7.28 8.21
CA PHE A 19 -7.12 -7.95 7.28
C PHE A 19 -5.73 -7.34 7.33
N LEU A 20 -4.73 -8.16 7.63
CA LEU A 20 -3.32 -7.79 7.49
C LEU A 20 -2.84 -8.15 6.08
N GLY A 21 -2.25 -7.19 5.39
CA GLY A 21 -1.66 -7.37 4.07
C GLY A 21 -0.19 -6.94 4.05
N ILE A 22 0.62 -7.71 3.34
CA ILE A 22 2.02 -7.38 3.03
C ILE A 22 2.17 -7.42 1.51
N THR A 23 2.75 -6.38 0.93
CA THR A 23 3.13 -6.36 -0.50
C THR A 23 4.57 -5.90 -0.63
N VAL A 24 5.35 -6.63 -1.43
CA VAL A 24 6.74 -6.31 -1.75
C VAL A 24 6.78 -5.78 -3.18
N TRP A 25 7.20 -4.53 -3.33
CA TRP A 25 7.34 -3.86 -4.61
C TRP A 25 8.82 -3.76 -4.99
N PRO A 26 9.16 -3.77 -6.29
CA PRO A 26 10.49 -3.35 -6.71
C PRO A 26 10.71 -1.87 -6.37
N GLY A 27 11.92 -1.52 -5.98
CA GLY A 27 12.32 -0.13 -5.76
C GLY A 27 12.14 0.69 -7.04
N LYS A 28 11.67 1.93 -6.90
CA LYS A 28 11.47 2.82 -8.06
C LYS A 28 12.80 3.30 -8.63
N SER A 29 13.76 3.62 -7.76
CA SER A 29 15.06 4.19 -8.14
C SER A 29 16.15 3.14 -8.28
N ASP A 30 16.14 2.11 -7.43
CA ASP A 30 17.03 0.95 -7.51
C ASP A 30 16.17 -0.31 -7.73
N PRO A 31 16.29 -1.00 -8.87
CA PRO A 31 15.49 -2.21 -9.16
C PRO A 31 15.86 -3.40 -8.26
N ASN A 32 17.04 -3.39 -7.64
CA ASN A 32 17.46 -4.41 -6.67
C ASN A 32 17.00 -4.09 -5.25
N ALA A 33 16.54 -2.86 -5.01
CA ALA A 33 15.89 -2.48 -3.76
C ALA A 33 14.41 -2.91 -3.76
N GLU A 34 13.81 -2.85 -2.58
CA GLU A 34 12.46 -3.32 -2.32
C GLU A 34 11.70 -2.29 -1.48
N VAL A 35 10.40 -2.14 -1.76
CA VAL A 35 9.49 -1.42 -0.89
C VAL A 35 8.50 -2.41 -0.30
N LEU A 36 8.52 -2.56 1.01
CA LEU A 36 7.60 -3.41 1.75
C LEU A 36 6.47 -2.54 2.28
N THR A 37 5.25 -2.78 1.82
CA THR A 37 4.05 -2.12 2.36
C THR A 37 3.28 -3.10 3.22
N VAL A 38 3.13 -2.78 4.50
CA VAL A 38 2.27 -3.49 5.45
C VAL A 38 1.02 -2.65 5.67
N GLN A 39 -0.15 -3.25 5.57
CA GLN A 39 -1.43 -2.56 5.74
C GLN A 39 -2.36 -3.38 6.60
N VAL A 40 -3.07 -2.72 7.51
CA VAL A 40 -4.24 -3.29 8.18
C VAL A 40 -5.46 -2.63 7.57
N ARG A 41 -6.39 -3.46 7.08
CA ARG A 41 -7.65 -3.01 6.51
C ARG A 41 -8.81 -3.49 7.37
N ARG A 42 -9.72 -2.58 7.69
CA ARG A 42 -10.96 -2.87 8.42
C ARG A 42 -12.12 -2.78 7.47
N GLN A 43 -13.07 -3.69 7.60
CA GLN A 43 -14.35 -3.58 6.92
C GLN A 43 -15.28 -2.68 7.75
N THR A 44 -15.74 -1.58 7.16
CA THR A 44 -16.69 -0.65 7.75
C THR A 44 -17.92 -0.62 6.83
N GLY A 45 -18.99 -1.33 7.21
CA GLY A 45 -20.16 -1.53 6.35
C GLY A 45 -19.81 -2.39 5.12
N GLN A 46 -20.00 -1.83 3.92
CA GLN A 46 -19.64 -2.49 2.66
C GLN A 46 -18.22 -2.12 2.17
N ASP A 47 -17.55 -1.19 2.85
CA ASP A 47 -16.27 -0.64 2.43
C ASP A 47 -15.10 -1.19 3.24
N TRP A 48 -13.91 -1.14 2.64
CA TRP A 48 -12.66 -1.53 3.28
C TRP A 48 -11.75 -0.31 3.46
N GLU A 49 -11.58 0.13 4.69
CA GLU A 49 -10.72 1.22 5.08
C GLU A 49 -9.31 0.72 5.41
N THR A 50 -8.27 1.48 5.08
CA THR A 50 -6.91 1.22 5.61
C THR A 50 -6.78 1.92 6.96
N VAL A 51 -6.83 1.15 8.05
CA VAL A 51 -6.74 1.67 9.43
C VAL A 51 -5.30 1.74 9.95
N GLY A 52 -4.35 1.18 9.21
CA GLY A 52 -2.93 1.29 9.49
C GLY A 52 -2.10 0.98 8.27
N LYS A 53 -1.01 1.71 8.07
CA LYS A 53 -0.08 1.51 6.97
C LYS A 53 1.35 1.76 7.42
N LEU A 54 2.25 0.88 7.02
CA LEU A 54 3.69 1.02 7.15
C LEU A 54 4.31 0.81 5.79
N ALA A 55 5.26 1.66 5.40
CA ALA A 55 6.04 1.46 4.19
C ALA A 55 7.53 1.50 4.57
N VAL A 56 8.27 0.47 4.19
CA VAL A 56 9.69 0.33 4.49
C VAL A 56 10.44 0.17 3.18
N TYR A 57 11.48 0.95 2.99
CA TYR A 57 12.45 0.75 1.92
C TYR A 57 13.57 -0.15 2.41
N ARG A 58 13.92 -1.16 1.63
CA ARG A 58 15.05 -2.05 1.87
C ARG A 58 16.02 -1.93 0.70
N THR A 59 17.26 -1.53 0.97
CA THR A 59 18.31 -1.50 -0.04
C THR A 59 18.74 -2.93 -0.40
N SER A 60 19.38 -3.08 -1.56
CA SER A 60 19.94 -4.36 -2.01
C SER A 60 20.99 -4.93 -1.03
N ASP A 61 21.73 -4.07 -0.33
CA ASP A 61 22.67 -4.45 0.74
C ASP A 61 22.02 -4.68 2.11
N GLY A 62 20.69 -4.60 2.20
CA GLY A 62 19.92 -5.00 3.38
C GLY A 62 19.70 -3.92 4.44
N ARG A 63 20.02 -2.65 4.16
CA ARG A 63 19.66 -1.53 5.05
C ARG A 63 18.18 -1.20 4.91
N PHE A 64 17.56 -0.83 6.03
CA PHE A 64 16.15 -0.48 6.10
C PHE A 64 15.97 1.00 6.42
N SER A 65 14.97 1.63 5.80
CA SER A 65 14.50 2.95 6.18
C SER A 65 12.98 3.02 6.13
N LEU A 66 12.39 3.72 7.10
CA LEU A 66 10.97 4.00 7.09
C LEU A 66 10.68 5.02 6.00
N LEU A 67 9.70 4.73 5.15
CA LEU A 67 9.20 5.70 4.20
C LEU A 67 8.13 6.56 4.88
N PRO A 68 8.14 7.89 4.63
CA PRO A 68 7.11 8.76 5.18
C PRO A 68 5.74 8.30 4.70
N GLU A 69 4.76 8.35 5.60
CA GLU A 69 3.37 8.20 5.21
C GLU A 69 3.06 9.30 4.21
N ARG A 70 2.70 8.92 2.98
CA ARG A 70 2.09 9.89 2.07
C ARG A 70 0.74 10.20 2.67
N THR A 71 0.61 11.36 3.30
CA THR A 71 -0.68 12.04 3.44
C THR A 71 -1.28 12.03 2.05
N GLN A 72 -2.36 11.27 1.86
CA GLN A 72 -3.16 11.46 0.66
C GLN A 72 -3.49 12.94 0.65
N ALA A 73 -3.01 13.67 -0.35
CA ALA A 73 -3.64 14.92 -0.69
C ALA A 73 -5.11 14.55 -0.88
N THR A 74 -5.97 15.02 0.02
CA THR A 74 -7.40 15.14 -0.20
C THR A 74 -7.56 16.12 -1.36
N GLY A 75 -7.23 15.66 -2.57
CA GLY A 75 -7.68 16.29 -3.79
C GLY A 75 -9.21 16.14 -3.82
N PRO A 76 -9.95 17.15 -4.27
CA PRO A 76 -11.39 17.08 -4.31
C PRO A 76 -11.82 15.82 -5.08
N PRO A 77 -12.95 15.18 -4.72
CA PRO A 77 -13.49 14.08 -5.49
C PRO A 77 -13.56 14.53 -6.94
N LYS A 78 -12.99 13.73 -7.84
CA LYS A 78 -13.07 13.96 -9.28
C LYS A 78 -14.55 14.04 -9.63
N ALA A 79 -15.06 15.26 -9.83
CA ALA A 79 -16.40 15.49 -10.30
C ALA A 79 -16.53 14.79 -11.66
N GLU A 80 -17.37 13.76 -11.72
CA GLU A 80 -17.86 13.23 -12.98
C GLU A 80 -18.70 14.33 -13.64
N PRO A 81 -18.40 14.76 -14.88
CA PRO A 81 -19.31 15.63 -15.59
C PRO A 81 -20.55 14.81 -15.94
N ILE A 82 -21.67 15.17 -15.31
CA ILE A 82 -23.01 14.86 -15.80
C ILE A 82 -23.13 15.38 -17.24
N ALA A 83 -23.16 14.46 -18.20
CA ALA A 83 -23.51 14.76 -19.57
C ALA A 83 -25.00 15.16 -19.63
N GLN A 84 -25.27 16.29 -20.27
CA GLN A 84 -26.61 16.71 -20.70
C GLN A 84 -27.01 15.99 -21.98
#